data_AF-A0A9E2RBP2-F1
#
_entry.id   AF-A0A9E2RBP2-F1
#
_cell.length_a   1.000
_cell.length_b   1.000
_cell.length_c   1.000
_cell.angle_alpha   90.00
_cell.angle_beta   90.00
_cell.angle_gamma   90.00
#
_symmetry.space_group_name_H-M   'P 1'
#
loop_
_entity.id
_entity.type
_entity.pdbx_description
1 polymer ?
#
loop_
_entity_poly.entity_id
_entity_poly.type
_entity_poly.pdbx_seq_one_letter_code
_entity_poly.pdbx_strand_id
1 'polypeptide(L)'
;MLRTIVAVVVSYIVMSIIIFAVFAALMFGMGPDKLLEPGSWKGTTFLNIVAPSITVISGLFGGWLSVKIGASRKPVVPLAVVVLLLGAVTAYFTMQKPAPTGERPAGMAMEEFMEKGREPTWLLIFNPIGGAAAVMIGGFLAKSKQLPDHKGVV
;
A
#
# COMPACT_ATOMS: atom_id res chain seq x y z
N MET A 1 4.78 16.86 19.40
CA MET A 1 3.90 17.11 18.24
C MET A 1 4.66 17.01 16.93
N LEU A 2 5.67 17.87 16.69
CA LEU A 2 6.46 17.85 15.44
C LEU A 2 7.04 16.46 15.10
N ARG A 3 7.67 15.80 16.07
CA ARG A 3 8.24 14.44 15.90
C ARG A 3 7.20 13.41 15.44
N THR A 4 5.96 13.51 15.92
CA THR A 4 4.86 12.62 15.53
C THR A 4 4.48 12.86 14.07
N ILE A 5 4.35 14.12 13.66
CA ILE A 5 4.02 14.50 12.28
C ILE A 5 5.12 14.03 11.33
N VAL A 6 6.39 14.29 11.66
CA VAL A 6 7.54 13.81 10.87
C VAL A 6 7.52 12.28 10.75
N ALA A 7 7.23 11.55 11.83
CA ALA A 7 7.13 10.10 11.79
C ALA A 7 6.03 9.61 10.83
N VAL A 8 4.86 10.25 10.81
CA VAL A 8 3.77 9.91 9.87
C VAL A 8 4.20 10.17 8.43
N VAL A 9 4.69 11.38 8.13
CA VAL A 9 5.06 11.80 6.77
C VAL A 9 6.18 10.93 6.21
N VAL A 10 7.26 10.74 6.96
CA VAL A 10 8.41 9.94 6.50
C VAL A 10 8.01 8.48 6.31
N SER A 11 7.25 7.90 7.24
CA SER A 11 6.84 6.49 7.12
C SER A 11 5.90 6.26 5.94
N TYR A 12 4.98 7.19 5.69
CA TYR A 12 4.11 7.16 4.52
C TYR A 12 4.94 7.21 3.23
N ILE A 13 5.85 8.19 3.11
CA ILE A 13 6.70 8.34 1.91
C ILE A 13 7.52 7.08 1.66
N VAL A 14 8.20 6.55 2.68
CA VAL A 14 9.02 5.33 2.54
C VAL A 14 8.16 4.14 2.14
N MET A 15 7.00 3.95 2.76
CA MET A 15 6.06 2.89 2.41
C MET A 15 5.57 3.04 0.95
N SER A 16 5.20 4.25 0.52
CA SER A 16 4.78 4.51 -0.86
C SER A 16 5.89 4.23 -1.87
N ILE A 17 7.14 4.60 -1.57
CA ILE A 17 8.30 4.30 -2.43
C ILE A 17 8.49 2.79 -2.54
N ILE A 18 8.38 2.04 -1.45
CA ILE A 18 8.50 0.57 -1.48
C ILE A 18 7.41 -0.06 -2.34
N ILE A 19 6.15 0.31 -2.11
CA ILE A 19 5.01 -0.20 -2.90
C ILE A 19 5.24 0.11 -4.38
N PHE A 20 5.53 1.37 -4.71
CA PHE A 20 5.77 1.80 -6.08
C PHE A 20 6.93 1.05 -6.74
N ALA A 21 8.07 0.95 -6.06
CA ALA A 21 9.26 0.27 -6.60
C ALA A 21 9.01 -1.23 -6.83
N VAL A 22 8.34 -1.91 -5.90
CA VAL A 22 8.06 -3.34 -6.03
C VAL A 22 7.03 -3.60 -7.12
N PHE A 23 5.94 -2.82 -7.19
CA PHE A 23 4.96 -2.95 -8.27
C PHE A 23 5.56 -2.59 -9.62
N ALA A 24 6.37 -1.52 -9.71
CA ALA A 24 7.07 -1.18 -10.94
C ALA A 24 8.00 -2.31 -11.38
N ALA A 25 8.80 -2.87 -10.48
CA ALA A 25 9.67 -4.00 -10.78
C ALA A 25 8.88 -5.23 -11.27
N LEU A 26 7.74 -5.52 -10.64
CA LEU A 26 6.87 -6.63 -11.02
C LEU A 26 6.25 -6.40 -12.40
N MET A 27 5.74 -5.20 -12.64
CA MET A 27 5.07 -4.81 -13.88
C MET A 27 6.04 -4.74 -15.08
N PHE A 28 7.16 -4.05 -14.95
CA PHE A 28 8.16 -3.92 -16.02
C PHE A 28 9.04 -5.16 -16.17
N GLY A 29 9.29 -5.90 -15.08
CA GLY A 29 10.14 -7.10 -15.11
C GLY A 29 9.43 -8.33 -15.70
N MET A 30 8.12 -8.46 -15.48
CA MET A 30 7.34 -9.62 -15.95
C MET A 30 6.46 -9.31 -17.16
N GLY A 31 6.01 -8.07 -17.31
CA GLY A 31 5.07 -7.64 -18.34
C GLY A 31 3.63 -8.13 -18.11
N PRO A 32 2.65 -7.59 -18.87
CA PRO A 32 1.23 -7.95 -18.70
C PRO A 32 0.93 -9.44 -18.94
N ASP A 33 1.67 -10.09 -19.85
CA ASP A 33 1.40 -11.47 -20.26
C ASP A 33 1.67 -12.51 -19.18
N LYS A 34 2.58 -12.23 -18.24
CA LYS A 34 2.84 -13.11 -17.09
C LYS A 34 1.99 -12.79 -15.88
N LEU A 35 1.44 -11.57 -15.82
CA LEU A 35 0.68 -11.07 -14.68
C LEU A 35 -0.82 -11.32 -14.84
N LEU A 36 -1.30 -11.37 -16.07
CA LEU A 36 -2.68 -11.63 -16.42
C LEU A 36 -2.87 -12.99 -17.10
N GLU A 37 -4.09 -13.51 -17.03
CA GLU A 37 -4.49 -14.68 -17.79
C GLU A 37 -4.41 -14.40 -19.32
N PRO A 38 -4.09 -15.40 -20.15
CA PRO A 38 -4.09 -15.25 -21.61
C PRO A 38 -5.46 -14.82 -22.13
N GLY A 39 -5.50 -13.81 -23.03
CA GLY A 39 -6.75 -13.29 -23.62
C GLY A 39 -7.68 -12.56 -22.64
N SER A 40 -7.29 -12.43 -21.37
CA SER A 40 -8.14 -11.95 -20.29
C SER A 40 -7.47 -10.80 -19.53
N TRP A 41 -8.29 -9.94 -18.93
CA TRP A 41 -7.86 -8.85 -18.05
C TRP A 41 -7.79 -9.28 -16.58
N LYS A 42 -8.06 -10.56 -16.29
CA LYS A 42 -7.99 -11.10 -14.94
C LYS A 42 -6.53 -11.33 -14.56
N GLY A 43 -6.19 -10.90 -13.34
CA GLY A 43 -4.91 -11.23 -12.74
C GLY A 43 -4.77 -12.73 -12.54
N THR A 44 -3.58 -13.25 -12.83
CA THR A 44 -3.20 -14.63 -12.50
C THR A 44 -3.29 -14.86 -10.98
N THR A 45 -3.36 -16.13 -10.56
CA THR A 45 -3.25 -16.50 -9.13
C THR A 45 -2.00 -15.90 -8.49
N PHE A 46 -0.89 -15.82 -9.23
CA PHE A 46 0.35 -15.19 -8.76
C PHE A 46 0.13 -13.71 -8.41
N LEU A 47 -0.40 -12.92 -9.34
CA LEU A 47 -0.67 -11.50 -9.08
C LEU A 47 -1.67 -11.30 -7.95
N ASN A 48 -2.72 -12.13 -7.88
CA ASN A 48 -3.75 -12.07 -6.85
C ASN A 48 -3.22 -12.36 -5.44
N ILE A 49 -2.10 -13.07 -5.30
CA ILE A 49 -1.44 -13.32 -4.00
C ILE A 49 -0.38 -12.25 -3.73
N VAL A 50 0.43 -11.92 -4.72
CA VAL A 50 1.58 -11.02 -4.55
C VAL A 50 1.13 -9.59 -4.30
N ALA A 51 0.14 -9.08 -5.04
CA ALA A 51 -0.35 -7.72 -4.87
C ALA A 51 -0.82 -7.39 -3.44
N PRO A 52 -1.76 -8.16 -2.83
CA PRO A 52 -2.15 -7.90 -1.45
C PRO A 52 -1.01 -8.16 -0.45
N SER A 53 -0.12 -9.11 -0.74
CA SER A 53 1.05 -9.37 0.12
C SER A 53 2.00 -8.16 0.18
N ILE A 54 2.24 -7.49 -0.95
CA ILE A 54 3.05 -6.27 -1.02
C ILE A 54 2.42 -5.17 -0.15
N THR A 55 1.10 -4.98 -0.26
CA THR A 55 0.36 -4.02 0.57
C THR A 55 0.53 -4.32 2.05
N VAL A 56 0.35 -5.58 2.46
CA VAL A 56 0.47 -6.00 3.87
C VAL A 56 1.89 -5.81 4.38
N ILE A 57 2.90 -6.31 3.67
CA ILE A 57 4.30 -6.22 4.08
C ILE A 57 4.74 -4.75 4.18
N SER A 58 4.37 -3.92 3.20
CA SER A 58 4.71 -2.50 3.20
C SER A 58 3.99 -1.75 4.33
N GLY A 59 2.72 -2.08 4.59
CA GLY A 59 1.96 -1.52 5.70
C GLY A 59 2.57 -1.87 7.06
N LEU A 60 2.92 -3.15 7.27
CA LEU A 60 3.61 -3.61 8.49
C LEU A 60 4.92 -2.83 8.70
N PHE A 61 5.71 -2.66 7.64
CA PHE A 61 6.95 -1.89 7.67
C PHE A 61 6.71 -0.41 7.97
N GLY A 62 5.73 0.23 7.34
CA GLY A 62 5.36 1.62 7.59
C GLY A 62 4.90 1.86 9.03
N GLY A 63 4.08 0.96 9.57
CA GLY A 63 3.66 0.97 10.97
C GLY A 63 4.85 0.88 11.93
N TRP A 64 5.72 -0.10 11.71
CA TRP A 64 6.94 -0.28 12.50
C TRP A 64 7.85 0.95 12.44
N LEU A 65 8.09 1.48 11.24
CA LEU A 65 8.96 2.64 11.02
C LEU A 65 8.42 3.89 11.71
N SER A 66 7.09 4.08 11.71
CA SER A 66 6.45 5.22 12.37
C SER A 66 6.72 5.25 13.88
N VAL A 67 6.74 4.08 14.53
CA VAL A 67 7.06 3.96 15.96
C VAL A 67 8.55 4.20 16.21
N LYS A 68 9.42 3.71 15.31
CA LYS A 68 10.86 3.94 15.42
C LYS A 68 11.22 5.43 15.34
N ILE A 69 10.65 6.16 14.39
CA ILE A 69 10.89 7.59 14.22
C ILE A 69 10.21 8.39 15.35
N GLY A 70 8.96 8.07 15.65
CA GLY A 70 8.15 8.78 16.64
C GLY A 70 8.51 8.50 18.11
N ALA A 71 9.33 7.47 18.37
CA ALA A 71 9.63 6.92 19.70
C ALA A 71 8.39 6.69 20.59
N SER A 72 7.23 6.49 19.97
CA SER A 72 5.94 6.28 20.64
C SER A 72 4.95 5.66 19.65
N ARG A 73 3.82 5.16 20.16
CA ARG A 73 2.73 4.61 19.34
C ARG A 73 1.74 5.67 18.83
N LYS A 74 1.92 6.94 19.23
CA LYS A 74 1.06 8.06 18.82
C LYS A 74 0.94 8.27 17.29
N PRO A 75 1.99 8.06 16.45
CA PRO A 75 1.86 8.27 15.00
C PRO A 75 1.16 7.13 14.26
N VAL A 76 0.95 5.96 14.90
CA VAL A 76 0.41 4.77 14.23
C VAL A 76 -1.01 4.99 13.73
N VAL A 77 -1.90 5.50 14.59
CA VAL A 77 -3.31 5.74 14.23
C VAL A 77 -3.43 6.81 13.14
N PRO A 78 -2.79 8.00 13.25
CA PRO A 78 -2.78 8.98 12.16
C PRO A 78 -2.26 8.42 10.84
N LEU A 79 -1.19 7.62 10.85
CA LEU A 79 -0.67 6.99 9.64
C LEU A 79 -1.68 6.01 9.03
N ALA A 80 -2.32 5.16 9.85
CA ALA A 80 -3.34 4.24 9.38
C ALA A 80 -4.55 4.99 8.77
N VAL A 81 -4.96 6.12 9.36
CA VAL A 81 -6.02 6.98 8.81
C VAL A 81 -5.59 7.58 7.46
N VAL A 82 -4.35 8.07 7.34
CA VAL A 82 -3.83 8.59 6.06
C VAL A 82 -3.84 7.50 4.99
N VAL A 83 -3.38 6.29 5.30
CA VAL A 83 -3.38 5.15 4.38
C VAL A 83 -4.80 4.76 3.97
N LEU A 84 -5.73 4.72 4.92
CA LEU A 84 -7.13 4.41 4.65
C LEU A 84 -7.77 5.45 3.71
N LEU A 85 -7.61 6.74 4.02
CA LEU A 85 -8.22 7.83 3.25
C LEU A 85 -7.63 7.93 1.85
N LEU A 86 -6.29 7.97 1.73
CA LEU A 86 -5.65 8.07 0.42
C LEU A 86 -5.89 6.81 -0.41
N GLY A 87 -5.82 5.63 0.20
CA GLY A 87 -6.15 4.38 -0.48
C GLY A 87 -7.61 4.33 -0.93
N ALA A 88 -8.56 4.82 -0.13
CA ALA A 88 -9.97 4.89 -0.51
C ALA A 88 -10.20 5.87 -1.66
N VAL A 89 -9.51 7.00 -1.68
CA VAL A 89 -9.54 7.96 -2.78
C VAL A 89 -9.00 7.32 -4.07
N THR A 90 -7.85 6.65 -4.00
CA THR A 90 -7.28 5.92 -5.16
C THR A 90 -8.21 4.82 -5.64
N ALA A 91 -8.80 4.05 -4.73
CA ALA A 91 -9.76 3.00 -5.06
C ALA A 91 -10.99 3.58 -5.76
N TYR A 92 -11.53 4.68 -5.24
CA TYR A 92 -12.66 5.38 -5.85
C TYR A 92 -12.36 5.80 -7.28
N PHE A 93 -11.26 6.52 -7.53
CA PHE A 93 -10.88 6.93 -8.88
C PHE A 93 -10.62 5.75 -9.81
N THR A 94 -10.07 4.65 -9.30
CA THR A 94 -9.82 3.45 -10.13
C THR A 94 -11.12 2.73 -10.48
N MET A 95 -12.13 2.72 -9.59
CA MET A 95 -13.44 2.15 -9.89
C MET A 95 -14.22 2.97 -10.93
N GLN A 96 -13.93 4.27 -11.09
CA GLN A 96 -14.50 5.09 -12.16
C GLN A 96 -13.95 4.73 -13.54
N LYS A 97 -12.82 4.01 -13.62
CA LYS A 97 -12.33 3.51 -14.92
C LYS A 97 -13.33 2.47 -15.47
N PRO A 98 -13.68 2.57 -16.77
CA PRO A 98 -14.47 1.54 -17.42
C PRO A 98 -13.85 0.16 -17.19
N ALA A 99 -14.68 -0.84 -16.90
CA ALA A 99 -14.18 -2.20 -16.85
C ALA A 99 -13.66 -2.57 -18.25
N PRO A 100 -12.45 -3.15 -18.37
CA PRO A 100 -11.94 -3.57 -19.67
C PRO A 100 -12.89 -4.61 -20.26
N THR A 101 -13.37 -4.36 -21.47
CA THR A 101 -14.24 -5.26 -22.23
C THR A 101 -13.47 -5.88 -23.38
N GLY A 102 -13.86 -7.10 -23.76
CA GLY A 102 -13.24 -7.83 -24.87
C GLY A 102 -11.96 -8.59 -24.49
N GLU A 103 -11.40 -9.26 -25.50
CA GLU A 103 -10.17 -10.03 -25.37
C GLU A 103 -8.95 -9.11 -25.26
N ARG A 104 -8.05 -9.44 -24.34
CA ARG A 104 -6.79 -8.71 -24.21
C ARG A 104 -5.81 -9.14 -25.31
N PRO A 105 -5.30 -8.23 -26.15
CA PRO A 105 -4.29 -8.56 -27.15
C PRO A 105 -2.97 -9.01 -26.48
N ALA A 106 -2.35 -10.02 -27.06
CA ALA A 106 -1.04 -10.52 -26.63
C ALA A 106 0.05 -9.49 -26.97
N GLY A 107 1.10 -9.40 -26.13
CA GLY A 107 2.22 -8.48 -26.38
C GLY A 107 1.88 -6.99 -26.20
N MET A 108 0.79 -6.68 -25.50
CA MET A 108 0.41 -5.31 -25.16
C MET A 108 1.54 -4.59 -24.42
N ALA A 109 1.80 -3.34 -24.80
CA ALA A 109 2.77 -2.49 -24.11
C ALA A 109 2.30 -2.18 -22.68
N MET A 110 3.26 -2.03 -21.77
CA MET A 110 2.96 -1.74 -20.36
C MET A 110 2.18 -0.43 -20.18
N GLU A 111 2.44 0.56 -21.02
CA GLU A 111 1.72 1.85 -21.04
C GLU A 111 0.22 1.67 -21.36
N GLU A 112 -0.10 0.93 -22.42
CA GLU A 112 -1.48 0.61 -22.80
C GLU A 112 -2.19 -0.19 -21.70
N PHE A 113 -1.46 -1.09 -21.02
CA PHE A 113 -2.00 -1.82 -19.87
C PHE A 113 -2.31 -0.88 -18.68
N MET A 114 -1.48 0.11 -18.37
CA MET A 114 -1.76 1.06 -17.28
C MET A 114 -2.95 1.98 -17.59
N GLU A 115 -3.17 2.27 -18.87
CA GLU A 115 -4.28 3.08 -19.35
C GLU A 115 -5.61 2.30 -19.24
N LYS A 116 -5.67 1.11 -19.83
CA LYS A 116 -6.89 0.28 -19.96
C LYS A 116 -7.13 -0.66 -18.79
N GLY A 117 -6.08 -1.05 -18.10
CA GLY A 117 -6.12 -2.01 -17.01
C GLY A 117 -6.91 -1.46 -15.82
N ARG A 118 -7.76 -2.32 -15.26
CA ARG A 118 -8.46 -2.07 -14.01
C ARG A 118 -8.22 -3.21 -13.05
N GLU A 119 -7.81 -2.87 -11.83
CA GLU A 119 -7.67 -3.85 -10.76
C GLU A 119 -9.01 -4.49 -10.41
N PRO A 120 -9.02 -5.74 -9.94
CA PRO A 120 -10.23 -6.37 -9.47
C PRO A 120 -10.79 -5.63 -8.25
N THR A 121 -12.12 -5.47 -8.19
CA THR A 121 -12.78 -4.65 -7.16
C THR A 121 -12.44 -5.07 -5.73
N TRP A 122 -12.28 -6.38 -5.48
CA TRP A 122 -11.92 -6.87 -4.15
C TRP A 122 -10.54 -6.36 -3.71
N LEU A 123 -9.58 -6.26 -4.63
CA LEU A 123 -8.22 -5.77 -4.34
C LEU A 123 -8.22 -4.27 -4.10
N LEU A 124 -9.03 -3.52 -4.87
CA LEU A 124 -9.23 -2.09 -4.66
C LEU A 124 -9.81 -1.77 -3.27
N ILE A 125 -10.70 -2.63 -2.76
CA ILE A 125 -11.26 -2.49 -1.40
C ILE A 125 -10.26 -2.99 -0.35
N PHE A 126 -9.54 -4.08 -0.63
CA PHE A 126 -8.55 -4.63 0.26
C PHE A 126 -7.38 -3.67 0.50
N ASN A 127 -6.88 -3.00 -0.54
CA ASN A 127 -5.69 -2.15 -0.42
C ASN A 127 -5.80 -1.07 0.69
N PRO A 128 -6.87 -0.24 0.76
CA PRO A 128 -7.01 0.73 1.84
C PRO A 128 -7.24 0.07 3.21
N ILE A 129 -8.10 -0.95 3.30
CA ILE A 129 -8.46 -1.59 4.57
C ILE A 129 -7.29 -2.42 5.12
N GLY A 130 -6.76 -3.32 4.29
CA GLY A 130 -5.62 -4.18 4.56
C GLY A 130 -4.34 -3.39 4.80
N GLY A 131 -4.09 -2.32 4.04
CA GLY A 131 -2.96 -1.42 4.26
C GLY A 131 -3.03 -0.73 5.62
N ALA A 132 -4.19 -0.15 5.97
CA ALA A 132 -4.39 0.49 7.27
C ALA A 132 -4.29 -0.51 8.44
N ALA A 133 -4.89 -1.69 8.29
CA ALA A 133 -4.78 -2.78 9.28
C ALA A 133 -3.33 -3.23 9.47
N ALA A 134 -2.59 -3.40 8.37
CA ALA A 134 -1.18 -3.77 8.41
C ALA A 134 -0.32 -2.69 9.10
N VAL A 135 -0.58 -1.41 8.86
CA VAL A 135 0.08 -0.31 9.60
C VAL A 135 -0.17 -0.42 11.10
N MET A 136 -1.42 -0.67 11.51
CA MET A 136 -1.77 -0.82 12.91
C MET A 136 -1.04 -2.00 13.55
N ILE A 137 -1.05 -3.17 12.89
CA ILE A 137 -0.35 -4.38 13.35
C ILE A 137 1.15 -4.11 13.46
N GLY A 138 1.79 -3.56 12.43
CA GLY A 138 3.22 -3.26 12.42
C GLY A 138 3.64 -2.27 13.50
N GLY A 139 2.82 -1.23 13.72
CA GLY A 139 3.04 -0.25 14.78
C GLY A 139 2.85 -0.81 16.19
N PHE A 140 1.89 -1.71 16.40
CA PHE A 140 1.64 -2.30 17.72
C PHE A 140 2.64 -3.39 18.09
N LEU A 141 3.14 -4.15 17.11
CA LEU A 141 4.21 -5.12 17.31
C LEU A 141 5.58 -4.44 17.56
N ALA A 142 5.74 -3.18 17.15
CA ALA A 142 6.99 -2.46 17.37
C ALA A 142 7.22 -2.09 18.86
N LYS A 143 8.42 -2.39 19.36
CA LYS A 143 8.91 -1.88 20.65
C LYS A 143 9.19 -0.38 20.56
N SER A 144 8.46 0.42 21.34
CA SER A 144 8.76 1.84 21.54
C SER A 144 9.77 2.02 22.67
N LYS A 145 10.85 2.78 22.46
CA LYS A 145 11.61 3.38 23.57
C LYS A 145 10.77 4.54 24.12
N GLN A 146 9.86 4.26 25.06
CA GLN A 146 9.23 5.33 25.83
C GLN A 146 10.35 6.06 26.58
N LEU A 147 10.62 7.31 26.20
CA LEU A 147 11.39 8.21 27.07
C LEU A 147 10.56 8.41 28.34
N PRO A 148 11.18 8.37 29.53
CA PRO A 148 10.46 8.57 30.78
C PRO A 148 9.66 9.86 30.70
N ASP A 149 8.38 9.75 31.01
CA ASP A 149 7.47 10.88 31.13
C ASP A 149 8.09 11.77 32.23
N HIS A 150 8.58 12.96 31.89
CA HIS A 150 8.98 13.96 32.89
C HIS A 150 7.71 14.50 33.57
N LYS A 151 6.99 13.62 34.26
CA LYS A 151 6.00 13.97 35.27
C LYS A 151 6.77 14.14 36.56
N GLY A 152 7.28 15.35 36.78
CA GLY A 152 7.94 15.69 38.03
C GLY A 152 8.89 16.85 37.89
N VAL A 153 8.35 18.07 37.71
CA VAL A 153 8.80 19.23 38.47
C VAL A 153 7.54 20.00 38.85
N VAL A 154 7.33 20.01 40.17
CA VAL A 154 6.40 20.75 41.06
C VAL A 154 5.63 21.90 40.44
#